data_AF-A0A2K8JS54-F1
#
_entry.id   AF-A0A2K8JS54-F1
#
_cell.length_a   1.000
_cell.length_b   1.000
_cell.length_c   1.000
_cell.angle_alpha   90.00
_cell.angle_beta   90.00
_cell.angle_gamma   90.00
#
_symmetry.space_group_name_H-M   'P 1'
#
loop_
_entity.id
_entity.type
_entity.pdbx_description
1 polymer ?
#
loop_
_entity_poly.entity_id
_entity_poly.type
_entity_poly.pdbx_seq_one_letter_code
_entity_poly.pdbx_strand_id
1 'polypeptide(L)'
;MKVLLGLILCTCALYGSVNANNYEVHNATAIVRGLPLRRFFDRWNPKGLLPFTEFVYTVITDPDKKIRIDCPLINLHLPCHQYSFDIIDTGPRIRICGKVERYVYYSNSEKVQIIVRTGPILVPHPPTCSATVYKRARRY
;
A
#
# COMPACT_ATOMS: atom_id res chain seq x y z
N MET A 1 -39.12 7.91 46.14
CA MET A 1 -38.19 8.50 45.16
C MET A 1 -36.86 8.75 45.85
N LYS A 2 -35.80 8.02 45.47
CA LYS A 2 -34.43 8.23 45.94
C LYS A 2 -33.53 8.24 44.71
N VAL A 3 -33.10 9.44 44.33
CA VAL A 3 -32.10 9.67 43.28
C VAL A 3 -30.75 9.52 43.95
N LEU A 4 -29.95 8.56 43.51
CA LEU A 4 -28.55 8.42 43.92
C LEU A 4 -27.68 8.59 42.68
N LEU A 5 -27.13 9.80 42.60
CA LEU A 5 -26.06 10.20 41.71
C LEU A 5 -24.79 9.40 42.02
N GLY A 6 -24.18 8.90 40.94
CA GLY A 6 -22.73 8.93 40.75
C GLY A 6 -21.92 7.76 41.34
N LEU A 7 -21.29 7.00 40.44
CA LEU A 7 -19.84 6.78 40.50
C LEU A 7 -19.34 6.22 39.16
N ILE A 8 -18.62 7.09 38.46
CA ILE A 8 -17.78 6.79 37.30
C ILE A 8 -16.68 5.84 37.78
N LEU A 9 -16.69 4.60 37.32
CA LEU A 9 -15.51 3.73 37.37
C LEU A 9 -14.99 3.56 35.95
N CYS A 10 -14.06 4.45 35.63
CA CYS A 10 -13.11 4.31 34.56
C CYS A 10 -12.13 3.19 34.97
N THR A 11 -12.32 1.97 34.47
CA THR A 11 -11.32 0.91 34.53
C THR A 11 -10.83 0.59 33.14
N CYS A 12 -9.88 1.40 32.67
CA CYS A 12 -8.88 0.99 31.70
C CYS A 12 -8.08 -0.18 32.29
N ALA A 13 -8.26 -1.40 31.78
CA ALA A 13 -7.24 -2.46 31.67
C ALA A 13 -7.91 -3.84 31.57
N LEU A 14 -8.22 -4.27 30.35
CA LEU A 14 -8.03 -5.66 29.98
C LEU A 14 -7.30 -5.68 28.64
N TYR A 15 -6.01 -5.32 28.74
CA TYR A 15 -5.01 -5.79 27.79
C TYR A 15 -4.93 -7.32 27.91
N GLY A 16 -4.92 -7.99 26.76
CA GLY A 16 -4.18 -9.24 26.60
C GLY A 16 -5.00 -10.52 26.61
N SER A 17 -5.60 -10.84 25.47
CA SER A 17 -5.38 -12.16 24.84
C SER A 17 -5.88 -12.10 23.40
N VAL A 18 -5.15 -11.38 22.54
CA VAL A 18 -5.29 -11.60 21.09
C VAL A 18 -4.29 -12.70 20.77
N ASN A 19 -4.80 -13.93 20.66
CA ASN A 19 -4.04 -15.11 20.30
C ASN A 19 -3.21 -14.84 19.03
N ALA A 20 -1.89 -14.98 19.12
CA ALA A 20 -0.95 -14.71 18.04
C ALA A 20 -1.05 -15.69 16.86
N ASN A 21 -1.94 -16.69 16.93
CA ASN A 21 -2.09 -17.76 15.95
C ASN A 21 -3.19 -17.51 14.89
N ASN A 22 -3.89 -16.37 14.92
CA ASN A 22 -5.00 -16.06 14.00
C ASN A 22 -4.72 -14.85 13.08
N TYR A 23 -3.46 -14.51 12.80
CA TYR A 23 -3.16 -13.53 11.75
C TYR A 23 -3.25 -14.22 10.39
N GLU A 24 -4.47 -14.44 9.90
CA GLU A 24 -4.68 -14.71 8.48
C GLU A 24 -4.15 -13.51 7.70
N VAL A 25 -3.08 -13.69 6.95
CA VAL A 25 -2.59 -12.67 6.02
C VAL A 25 -3.71 -12.40 5.03
N HIS A 26 -4.36 -11.25 5.17
CA HIS A 26 -5.43 -10.85 4.26
C HIS A 26 -4.81 -10.53 2.89
N ASN A 27 -4.77 -11.51 2.00
CA ASN A 27 -4.30 -11.31 0.64
C ASN A 27 -5.40 -10.58 -0.16
N ALA A 28 -5.18 -9.32 -0.48
CA ALA A 28 -6.09 -8.55 -1.32
C ALA A 28 -5.40 -8.22 -2.65
N THR A 29 -6.04 -8.62 -3.76
CA THR A 29 -5.52 -8.35 -5.10
C THR A 29 -6.43 -7.38 -5.84
N ALA A 30 -5.81 -6.41 -6.51
CA ALA A 30 -6.51 -5.46 -7.37
C ALA A 30 -5.84 -5.45 -8.75
N ILE A 31 -6.61 -5.83 -9.78
CA ILE A 31 -6.21 -5.64 -11.17
C ILE A 31 -6.76 -4.28 -11.60
N VAL A 32 -5.88 -3.37 -11.98
CA VAL A 32 -6.28 -2.01 -12.37
C VAL A 32 -5.99 -1.80 -13.85
N ARG A 33 -7.06 -1.68 -14.63
CA ARG A 33 -7.05 -1.42 -16.07
C ARG A 33 -7.56 0.00 -16.34
N GLY A 34 -7.14 0.62 -17.44
CA GLY A 34 -7.58 1.96 -17.85
C GLY A 34 -6.77 3.09 -17.20
N LEU A 35 -5.57 3.35 -17.72
CA LEU A 35 -4.74 4.47 -17.31
C LEU A 35 -5.29 5.80 -17.87
N PRO A 36 -5.19 6.93 -17.15
CA PRO A 36 -4.44 7.14 -15.91
C PRO A 36 -5.19 6.72 -14.63
N LEU A 37 -4.42 6.27 -13.64
CA LEU A 37 -4.89 5.94 -12.29
C LEU A 37 -4.35 6.96 -11.31
N ARG A 38 -5.25 7.59 -10.55
CA ARG A 38 -4.88 8.56 -9.51
C ARG A 38 -5.02 7.92 -8.14
N ARG A 39 -4.00 8.08 -7.29
CA ARG A 39 -3.99 7.66 -5.87
C ARG A 39 -4.62 6.28 -5.66
N PHE A 40 -4.13 5.30 -6.42
CA PHE A 40 -4.81 4.01 -6.54
C PHE A 40 -4.72 3.14 -5.29
N PHE A 41 -3.95 3.54 -4.26
CA PHE A 41 -3.98 2.90 -2.94
C PHE A 41 -5.11 3.44 -2.05
N ASP A 42 -5.31 4.75 -2.03
CA ASP A 42 -6.30 5.44 -1.17
C ASP A 42 -7.72 4.89 -1.37
N ARG A 43 -8.06 4.54 -2.62
CA ARG A 43 -9.38 3.97 -2.95
C ARG A 43 -9.64 2.63 -2.25
N TRP A 44 -8.61 1.82 -2.06
CA TRP A 44 -8.72 0.49 -1.46
C TRP A 44 -8.38 0.49 0.04
N ASN A 45 -7.65 1.50 0.50
CA ASN A 45 -7.16 1.61 1.87
C ASN A 45 -7.47 2.98 2.49
N PRO A 46 -8.75 3.40 2.56
CA PRO A 46 -9.13 4.75 3.02
C PRO A 46 -8.83 5.01 4.51
N LYS A 47 -8.60 3.95 5.29
CA LYS A 47 -8.28 4.01 6.72
C LYS A 47 -6.82 3.65 7.05
N GLY A 48 -5.95 3.59 6.03
CA GLY A 48 -4.60 3.05 6.17
C GLY A 48 -4.50 1.58 5.78
N LEU A 49 -3.28 1.04 5.85
CA LEU A 49 -2.99 -0.37 5.60
C LEU A 49 -3.06 -1.14 6.91
N LEU A 50 -3.92 -2.15 6.95
CA LEU A 50 -4.08 -3.04 8.09
C LEU A 50 -2.80 -3.83 8.37
N PRO A 51 -2.52 -4.20 9.63
CA PRO A 51 -1.41 -5.08 9.96
C PRO A 51 -1.44 -6.41 9.20
N PHE A 52 -0.27 -7.02 9.02
CA PHE A 52 -0.09 -8.36 8.42
C PHE A 52 -0.80 -8.56 7.08
N THR A 53 -0.88 -7.51 6.28
CA THR A 53 -1.62 -7.50 5.03
C THR A 53 -0.66 -7.40 3.84
N GLU A 54 -0.94 -8.18 2.79
CA GLU A 54 -0.29 -8.07 1.49
C GLU A 54 -1.31 -7.61 0.45
N PHE A 55 -1.02 -6.47 -0.20
CA PHE A 55 -1.81 -5.95 -1.30
C PHE A 55 -1.03 -6.05 -2.61
N VAL A 56 -1.64 -6.65 -3.62
CA VAL A 56 -1.04 -6.77 -4.96
C VAL A 56 -1.83 -5.92 -5.95
N TYR A 57 -1.19 -4.89 -6.48
CA TYR A 57 -1.72 -4.01 -7.51
C TYR A 57 -1.07 -4.33 -8.84
N THR A 58 -1.85 -4.82 -9.80
CA THR A 58 -1.35 -5.05 -11.16
C THR A 58 -1.84 -3.95 -12.08
N VAL A 59 -0.92 -3.13 -12.58
CA VAL A 59 -1.18 -2.06 -13.54
C VAL A 59 -0.86 -2.58 -14.95
N ILE A 60 -1.85 -2.53 -15.84
CA ILE A 60 -1.71 -3.02 -17.22
C ILE A 60 -2.12 -1.91 -18.20
N THR A 61 -1.39 -1.79 -19.31
CA THR A 61 -1.68 -0.89 -20.43
C THR A 61 -1.63 -1.63 -21.77
N ASP A 62 -1.97 -0.96 -22.87
CA ASP A 62 -1.88 -1.51 -24.21
C ASP A 62 -0.41 -1.83 -24.62
N PRO A 63 -0.17 -2.81 -25.52
CA PRO A 63 1.17 -3.28 -25.87
C PRO A 63 2.15 -2.21 -26.41
N ASP A 64 1.63 -1.14 -27.01
CA ASP A 64 2.40 -0.03 -27.57
C ASP A 64 2.70 1.09 -26.55
N LYS A 65 2.17 0.96 -25.33
CA LYS A 65 2.26 1.97 -24.26
C LYS A 65 3.19 1.50 -23.14
N LYS A 66 3.74 2.47 -22.41
CA LYS A 66 4.65 2.26 -21.29
C LYS A 66 4.14 2.94 -20.03
N ILE A 67 4.40 2.33 -18.88
CA ILE A 67 3.81 2.73 -17.60
C ILE A 67 4.80 3.59 -16.81
N ARG A 68 4.38 4.79 -16.42
CA ARG A 68 5.05 5.62 -15.41
C ARG A 68 4.27 5.55 -14.12
N ILE A 69 4.94 5.18 -13.03
CA ILE A 69 4.41 5.24 -11.67
C ILE A 69 5.03 6.45 -10.97
N ASP A 70 4.19 7.30 -10.41
CA ASP A 70 4.58 8.50 -9.67
C ASP A 70 4.07 8.39 -8.24
N CYS A 71 4.98 8.35 -7.28
CA CYS A 71 4.67 8.24 -5.85
C CYS A 71 5.25 9.46 -5.11
N PRO A 72 4.43 10.50 -4.84
CA PRO A 72 4.87 11.66 -4.07
C PRO A 72 5.40 11.32 -2.68
N LEU A 73 4.82 10.30 -2.04
CA LEU A 73 5.23 9.81 -0.73
C LEU A 73 5.00 8.29 -0.62
N ILE A 74 6.07 7.59 -0.26
CA ILE A 74 6.03 6.22 0.27
C ILE A 74 6.49 6.33 1.72
N ASN A 75 5.62 6.00 2.67
CA ASN A 75 5.94 6.06 4.09
C ASN A 75 5.51 4.76 4.77
N LEU A 76 6.45 3.82 4.84
CA LEU A 76 6.27 2.53 5.50
C LEU A 76 7.20 2.44 6.71
N HIS A 77 6.82 1.64 7.71
CA HIS A 77 7.69 1.39 8.86
C HIS A 77 8.97 0.65 8.45
N LEU A 78 9.99 0.71 9.29
CA LEU A 78 11.13 -0.22 9.24
C LEU A 78 10.81 -1.43 10.14
N PRO A 79 11.37 -2.62 9.87
CA PRO A 79 12.34 -2.95 8.82
C PRO A 79 11.71 -3.44 7.49
N CYS A 80 12.49 -3.35 6.40
CA CYS A 80 12.10 -3.71 5.02
C CYS A 80 11.63 -5.17 4.82
N HIS A 81 11.96 -6.09 5.73
CA HIS A 81 11.51 -7.48 5.63
C HIS A 81 10.09 -7.68 6.18
N GLN A 82 9.57 -6.72 6.95
CA GLN A 82 8.20 -6.73 7.47
C GLN A 82 7.29 -5.77 6.69
N TYR A 83 7.79 -4.58 6.38
CA TYR A 83 7.07 -3.57 5.62
C TYR A 83 7.79 -3.30 4.33
N SER A 84 7.13 -3.48 3.19
CA SER A 84 7.75 -3.23 1.90
C SER A 84 6.77 -2.71 0.87
N PHE A 85 7.28 -1.84 0.02
CA PHE A 85 6.72 -1.46 -1.25
C PHE A 85 7.62 -2.06 -2.32
N ASP A 86 7.12 -3.05 -3.04
CA ASP A 86 7.89 -3.77 -4.04
C ASP A 86 7.35 -3.52 -5.44
N ILE A 87 8.25 -3.28 -6.39
CA ILE A 87 7.93 -3.20 -7.81
C ILE A 87 8.49 -4.44 -8.50
N ILE A 88 7.62 -5.14 -9.21
CA ILE A 88 7.93 -6.30 -10.06
C ILE A 88 7.56 -5.94 -11.50
N ASP A 89 8.56 -5.98 -12.37
CA ASP A 89 8.49 -5.71 -13.80
C ASP A 89 9.34 -6.77 -14.55
N THR A 90 10.02 -6.41 -15.65
CA THR A 90 10.90 -7.32 -16.41
C THR A 90 12.26 -7.57 -15.77
N GLY A 91 12.61 -6.84 -14.70
CA GLY A 91 13.92 -6.87 -14.06
C GLY A 91 13.92 -7.45 -12.64
N PRO A 92 15.01 -7.27 -11.88
CA PRO A 92 15.04 -7.64 -10.47
C PRO A 92 13.98 -6.85 -9.69
N ARG A 93 13.42 -7.50 -8.67
CA ARG A 93 12.46 -6.88 -7.75
C ARG A 93 13.10 -5.67 -7.05
N ILE A 94 12.46 -4.52 -7.15
CA ILE A 94 12.86 -3.31 -6.42
C ILE A 94 12.08 -3.30 -5.12
N ARG A 95 12.76 -3.19 -3.98
CA ARG A 95 12.15 -3.13 -2.65
C ARG A 95 12.43 -1.78 -1.99
N ILE A 96 11.39 -1.14 -1.47
CA ILE A 96 11.43 0.16 -0.78
C ILE A 96 10.74 0.01 0.58
N CYS A 97 11.28 0.62 1.63
CA CYS A 97 10.64 0.81 2.93
C CYS A 97 11.12 2.12 3.55
N GLY A 98 10.60 2.48 4.73
CA GLY A 98 10.88 3.78 5.32
C GLY A 98 10.14 4.91 4.60
N LYS A 99 10.65 6.13 4.79
CA LYS A 99 10.12 7.33 4.16
C LYS A 99 10.91 7.67 2.90
N VAL A 100 10.23 7.70 1.75
CA VAL A 100 10.77 8.13 0.45
C VAL A 100 9.83 9.14 -0.18
N GLU A 101 10.37 10.26 -0.64
CA GLU A 101 9.60 11.33 -1.27
C GLU A 101 9.91 11.41 -2.77
N ARG A 102 8.91 11.79 -3.58
CA ARG A 102 9.03 12.04 -5.03
C ARG A 102 9.65 10.88 -5.82
N TYR A 103 9.24 9.65 -5.50
CA TYR A 103 9.71 8.47 -6.21
C TYR A 103 9.00 8.33 -7.56
N VAL A 104 9.77 8.16 -8.63
CA VAL A 104 9.23 7.96 -9.99
C VAL A 104 9.86 6.72 -10.60
N TYR A 105 9.01 5.83 -11.10
CA TYR A 105 9.42 4.61 -11.79
C TYR A 105 8.91 4.58 -13.23
N TYR A 106 9.76 4.14 -14.15
CA TYR A 106 9.48 4.01 -15.57
C TYR A 106 9.63 2.55 -15.99
N SER A 107 8.53 1.94 -16.40
CA SER A 107 8.50 0.57 -16.89
C SER A 107 8.72 0.50 -18.39
N ASN A 108 9.53 -0.46 -18.82
CA ASN A 108 9.69 -0.79 -20.23
C ASN A 108 8.70 -1.87 -20.71
N SER A 109 7.76 -2.30 -19.87
CA SER A 109 6.71 -3.25 -20.21
C SER A 109 5.32 -2.60 -20.19
N GLU A 110 4.35 -3.37 -20.65
CA GLU A 110 2.92 -3.09 -20.62
C GLU A 110 2.26 -3.48 -19.28
N LYS A 111 3.02 -4.08 -18.35
CA LYS A 111 2.50 -4.59 -17.08
C LYS A 111 3.51 -4.40 -15.94
N VAL A 112 3.09 -3.65 -14.92
CA VAL A 112 3.84 -3.52 -13.66
C VAL A 112 3.01 -4.07 -12.52
N GLN A 113 3.61 -4.88 -11.67
CA GLN A 113 3.02 -5.31 -10.42
C GLN A 113 3.67 -4.57 -9.25
N ILE A 114 2.84 -4.06 -8.36
CA ILE A 114 3.25 -3.40 -7.13
C ILE A 114 2.70 -4.21 -5.97
N ILE A 115 3.57 -4.60 -5.05
CA ILE A 115 3.19 -5.34 -3.84
C ILE A 115 3.46 -4.46 -2.65
N VAL A 116 2.46 -4.28 -1.77
CA VAL A 116 2.63 -3.60 -0.50
C VAL A 116 2.40 -4.60 0.63
N ARG A 117 3.42 -4.79 1.47
CA ARG A 117 3.39 -5.65 2.65
C ARG A 117 3.47 -4.83 3.90
N THR A 118 2.75 -5.28 4.92
CA THR A 118 2.72 -4.67 6.23
C THR A 118 2.99 -5.71 7.32
N GLY A 119 3.72 -5.28 8.35
CA GLY A 119 3.98 -6.06 9.56
C GLY A 119 2.93 -5.84 10.65
N PRO A 120 3.29 -5.96 11.94
CA PRO A 120 2.35 -5.93 13.07
C PRO A 120 1.69 -4.57 13.35
N ILE A 121 2.28 -3.47 12.88
CA ILE A 121 1.85 -2.11 13.20
C ILE A 121 1.03 -1.56 12.04
N LEU A 122 -0.11 -0.95 12.36
CA LEU A 122 -0.93 -0.23 11.40
C LEU A 122 -0.09 0.84 10.67
N VAL A 123 -0.25 0.93 9.34
CA VAL A 123 0.29 2.06 8.57
C VAL A 123 -0.86 3.03 8.31
N PRO A 124 -0.92 4.19 8.99
CA PRO A 124 -2.09 5.07 8.94
C PRO A 124 -2.29 5.72 7.57
N HIS A 125 -1.22 5.90 6.80
CA HIS A 125 -1.25 6.51 5.48
C HIS A 125 -0.64 5.54 4.46
N PRO A 126 -1.42 5.00 3.51
CA PRO A 126 -0.87 4.14 2.48
C PRO A 126 0.07 4.97 1.55
N PRO A 127 0.97 4.31 0.81
CA PRO A 127 1.72 4.96 -0.25
C PRO A 127 0.79 5.70 -1.21
N THR A 128 1.07 6.97 -1.47
CA THR A 128 0.29 7.74 -2.44
C THR A 128 0.95 7.58 -3.80
N CYS A 129 0.35 6.81 -4.70
CA CYS A 129 0.88 6.60 -6.04
C CYS A 129 -0.17 6.78 -7.13
N SER A 130 0.27 7.26 -8.28
CA SER A 130 -0.50 7.36 -9.52
C SER A 130 0.22 6.61 -10.63
N ALA A 131 -0.53 6.09 -11.59
CA ALA A 131 0.02 5.44 -12.77
C ALA A 131 -0.49 6.13 -14.03
N THR A 132 0.40 6.40 -14.97
CA THR A 132 0.08 7.08 -16.23
C THR A 132 0.79 6.38 -17.38
N VAL A 133 0.29 6.56 -18.59
CA VAL A 133 1.04 6.20 -19.80
C VAL A 133 2.01 7.33 -20.10
N TYR A 134 3.26 6.98 -20.44
CA TYR A 134 4.18 7.94 -21.07
C TYR A 134 4.49 7.48 -22.49
N LYS A 135 4.44 8.42 -23.44
CA LYS A 135 4.93 8.17 -24.80
C LYS A 135 6.46 8.19 -24.73
N ARG A 136 7.11 7.13 -25.23
CA ARG A 136 8.55 7.21 -25.54
C ARG A 136 8.71 8.38 -26.50
N ALA A 137 9.64 9.30 -26.22
CA ALA A 137 10.02 10.31 -27.20
C ALA A 137 10.37 9.57 -28.50
N ARG A 138 9.62 9.84 -29.58
CA ARG A 138 9.94 9.31 -30.90
C ARG A 138 11.34 9.81 -31.22
N ARG A 139 12.32 8.89 -31.30
CA ARG A 139 13.57 9.19 -31.97
C ARG A 139 13.19 9.38 -33.45
N TYR A 140 13.14 10.63 -33.88
CA TYR A 140 13.10 10.99 -35.29
C TYR A 140 14.45 10.70 -35.92
#